data_AF-A0A6A6IY89-F1
#
_entry.id   AF-A0A6A6IY89-F1
#
_cell.length_a   1.000
_cell.length_b   1.000
_cell.length_c   1.000
_cell.angle_alpha   90.00
_cell.angle_beta   90.00
_cell.angle_gamma   90.00
#
_symmetry.space_group_name_H-M   'P 1'
#
loop_
_entity.id
_entity.type
_entity.pdbx_description
1 polymer ?
#
loop_
_entity_poly.entity_id
_entity_poly.type
_entity_poly.pdbx_seq_one_letter_code
_entity_poly.pdbx_strand_id
1 'polypeptide(L)'
;MDISALVNPVSEVPPRRSPSGSYSMPAPSPATSSAKLPTPPLSTHKPMTHKRKRHDPKPIWAIREDEMIEGLPLIPAQRQQSRPLPSTPRPQPQPPPNAMHNGPAPGPSSPHQPGTAHELIGYERPVSNDAHVYDEVSRKVCDFIFVTVVNNEPVRRAIAASPDIQVEIEARWGQIIERNTGQRLRGFHDTECVVKSALLNTSFESTMTMDQHKRMNMYLNGQVQRSKLPGAERASIDYTHTREIDVFYELDQPAFERLPPLTRELVGASKTRQRIRVTLDQKNGRVIRQLIKHRIANLEISSPQTEWDYRIGVNIEIQFPGPMDGVPLAQEPGKSLEAMKRHKDRVSYSWLDAFHLDLTQVGQDGRKNHELELELDPQVLLENGDNVNKKLPNCFESLINGMMNNLRVLSREITPAANP
;
A
#
# COMPACT_ATOMS: atom_id res chain seq x y z
N MET A 1 -23.13 36.82 -11.28
CA MET A 1 -22.04 37.71 -10.82
C MET A 1 -20.75 37.00 -11.17
N ASP A 2 -19.98 37.64 -12.05
CA ASP A 2 -18.85 37.07 -12.77
C ASP A 2 -17.59 37.09 -11.88
N ILE A 3 -16.97 35.93 -11.68
CA ILE A 3 -15.89 35.69 -10.69
C ILE A 3 -14.50 35.75 -11.37
N SER A 4 -14.43 36.24 -12.62
CA SER A 4 -13.21 36.29 -13.43
C SER A 4 -12.27 37.47 -13.12
N ALA A 5 -12.54 38.28 -12.08
CA ALA A 5 -11.85 39.55 -11.85
C ALA A 5 -11.00 39.65 -10.56
N LEU A 6 -10.46 38.53 -10.03
CA LEU A 6 -9.57 38.53 -8.85
C LEU A 6 -8.16 38.00 -9.15
N VAL A 7 -7.62 38.36 -10.32
CA VAL A 7 -6.21 38.20 -10.66
C VAL A 7 -5.59 39.58 -10.76
N ASN A 8 -4.68 39.90 -9.85
CA ASN A 8 -3.82 41.08 -9.92
C ASN A 8 -2.38 40.68 -10.30
N PRO A 9 -1.58 41.61 -10.87
CA PRO A 9 -0.77 41.35 -12.05
C PRO A 9 0.72 41.16 -11.74
N VAL A 10 1.39 40.44 -12.65
CA VAL A 10 2.85 40.23 -12.67
C VAL A 10 3.52 41.41 -13.37
N SER A 11 4.48 42.04 -12.70
CA SER A 11 5.34 43.07 -13.31
C SER A 11 6.43 42.44 -14.16
N GLU A 12 6.47 42.84 -15.43
CA GLU A 12 7.51 42.53 -16.41
C GLU A 12 8.73 43.45 -16.25
N VAL A 13 9.95 42.88 -16.24
CA VAL A 13 11.20 43.58 -16.57
C VAL A 13 12.10 42.63 -17.39
N PRO A 14 12.72 43.08 -18.51
CA PRO A 14 13.29 42.23 -19.58
C PRO A 14 14.73 41.72 -19.31
N PRO A 15 15.24 40.77 -20.13
CA PRO A 15 16.46 40.03 -19.84
C PRO A 15 17.74 40.78 -20.26
N ARG A 16 18.81 40.61 -19.46
CA ARG A 16 20.16 41.12 -19.78
C ARG A 16 20.99 40.03 -20.47
N ARG A 17 21.50 40.36 -21.66
CA ARG A 17 22.40 39.54 -22.51
C ARG A 17 23.89 39.70 -22.13
N SER A 18 24.59 38.54 -22.09
CA SER A 18 25.94 38.19 -22.65
C SER A 18 27.23 38.83 -22.05
N PRO A 19 28.47 38.26 -22.24
CA PRO A 19 28.88 37.28 -23.27
C PRO A 19 29.93 36.16 -22.91
N SER A 20 29.94 35.13 -23.78
CA SER A 20 31.07 34.39 -24.41
C SER A 20 32.22 33.70 -23.64
N GLY A 21 32.42 32.42 -23.99
CA GLY A 21 33.69 31.66 -24.03
C GLY A 21 33.56 30.28 -23.38
N SER A 22 33.86 29.12 -23.97
CA SER A 22 34.41 28.73 -25.28
C SER A 22 34.16 27.22 -25.49
N TYR A 23 34.07 26.82 -26.76
CA TYR A 23 33.89 25.47 -27.29
C TYR A 23 34.81 24.39 -26.69
N SER A 24 34.25 23.20 -26.43
CA SER A 24 34.89 21.92 -26.81
C SER A 24 33.86 20.78 -26.84
N MET A 25 33.70 20.16 -28.00
CA MET A 25 32.88 18.97 -28.26
C MET A 25 33.71 17.68 -28.03
N PRO A 26 33.07 16.50 -27.90
CA PRO A 26 33.58 15.39 -27.11
C PRO A 26 34.46 14.43 -27.92
N ALA A 27 35.40 13.77 -27.24
CA ALA A 27 36.18 12.66 -27.79
C ALA A 27 35.50 11.30 -27.47
N PRO A 28 35.53 10.33 -28.40
CA PRO A 28 34.85 9.04 -28.28
C PRO A 28 35.63 8.01 -27.45
N SER A 29 34.90 7.02 -26.94
CA SER A 29 35.40 5.85 -26.20
C SER A 29 36.30 4.93 -27.05
N PRO A 30 37.35 4.30 -26.46
CA PRO A 30 37.99 3.16 -27.08
C PRO A 30 37.51 1.84 -26.47
N ALA A 31 37.13 0.90 -27.34
CA ALA A 31 36.83 -0.48 -27.00
C ALA A 31 38.07 -1.39 -27.11
N THR A 32 38.22 -2.24 -26.09
CA THR A 32 38.81 -3.59 -26.04
C THR A 32 40.23 -3.87 -26.56
N SER A 33 41.07 -4.45 -25.68
CA SER A 33 41.98 -5.54 -26.06
C SER A 33 42.26 -6.45 -24.87
N SER A 34 42.14 -7.75 -25.10
CA SER A 34 42.15 -8.86 -24.15
C SER A 34 43.51 -9.04 -23.45
N ALA A 35 43.51 -9.07 -22.12
CA ALA A 35 44.69 -9.41 -21.33
C ALA A 35 44.89 -10.93 -21.27
N LYS A 36 46.02 -11.37 -21.84
CA LYS A 36 46.56 -12.74 -21.78
C LYS A 36 47.08 -13.06 -20.38
N LEU A 37 46.66 -14.20 -19.84
CA LEU A 37 47.25 -14.83 -18.65
C LEU A 37 48.47 -15.71 -19.03
N PRO A 38 49.44 -15.91 -18.12
CA PRO A 38 50.76 -16.47 -18.42
C PRO A 38 50.79 -18.00 -18.50
N THR A 39 51.62 -18.51 -19.41
CA THR A 39 51.92 -19.93 -19.67
C THR A 39 52.89 -20.52 -18.63
N PRO A 40 52.67 -21.74 -18.11
CA PRO A 40 53.69 -22.52 -17.39
C PRO A 40 54.45 -23.49 -18.34
N PRO A 41 55.63 -24.01 -17.94
CA PRO A 41 56.58 -24.64 -18.85
C PRO A 41 56.26 -26.11 -19.18
N LEU A 42 56.78 -26.52 -20.34
CA LEU A 42 56.71 -27.83 -20.96
C LEU A 42 57.23 -28.93 -20.02
N SER A 43 56.40 -29.92 -19.69
CA SER A 43 56.81 -31.18 -19.07
C SER A 43 56.25 -32.36 -19.85
N THR A 44 57.10 -33.37 -19.94
CA THR A 44 57.17 -34.52 -20.84
C THR A 44 55.93 -35.40 -20.93
N HIS A 45 55.67 -35.85 -22.16
CA HIS A 45 54.59 -36.76 -22.57
C HIS A 45 54.54 -38.07 -21.77
N LYS A 46 53.36 -38.39 -21.23
CA LYS A 46 52.88 -39.77 -21.06
C LYS A 46 51.53 -39.90 -21.79
N PRO A 47 51.31 -40.95 -22.60
CA PRO A 47 50.07 -41.09 -23.37
C PRO A 47 48.89 -41.35 -22.42
N MET A 48 47.89 -40.47 -22.46
CA MET A 48 46.62 -40.68 -21.77
C MET A 48 45.84 -41.80 -22.46
N THR A 49 45.38 -42.75 -21.65
CA THR A 49 44.46 -43.82 -22.04
C THR A 49 43.13 -43.23 -22.52
N HIS A 50 42.57 -43.81 -23.59
CA HIS A 50 41.29 -43.39 -24.18
C HIS A 50 40.22 -43.16 -23.11
N LYS A 51 39.73 -41.92 -22.97
CA LYS A 51 38.54 -41.61 -22.18
C LYS A 51 37.37 -42.43 -22.73
N ARG A 52 36.86 -43.38 -21.93
CA ARG A 52 35.57 -44.03 -22.18
C ARG A 52 34.51 -42.93 -22.37
N LYS A 53 33.80 -42.96 -23.50
CA LYS A 53 32.55 -42.20 -23.66
C LYS A 53 31.61 -42.66 -22.55
N ARG A 54 31.34 -41.81 -21.56
CA ARG A 54 30.22 -42.01 -20.65
C ARG A 54 28.95 -41.82 -21.49
N HIS A 55 28.20 -42.90 -21.64
CA HIS A 55 26.87 -42.85 -22.21
C HIS A 55 25.92 -42.61 -21.03
N ASP A 56 25.76 -41.35 -20.63
CA ASP A 56 24.68 -41.01 -19.70
C ASP A 56 23.37 -41.06 -20.50
N PRO A 57 22.34 -41.80 -20.05
CA PRO A 57 21.08 -41.87 -20.76
C PRO A 57 20.43 -40.49 -20.82
N LYS A 58 19.76 -40.21 -21.94
CA LYS A 58 19.04 -38.96 -22.18
C LYS A 58 18.02 -38.76 -21.04
N PRO A 59 18.04 -37.65 -20.30
CA PRO A 59 17.10 -37.45 -19.20
C PRO A 59 15.67 -37.35 -19.74
N ILE A 60 14.70 -37.75 -18.91
CA ILE A 60 13.27 -37.93 -19.29
C ILE A 60 12.67 -36.69 -19.98
N TRP A 61 13.07 -35.49 -19.55
CA TRP A 61 12.58 -34.22 -20.10
C TRP A 61 13.17 -33.84 -21.47
N ALA A 62 14.23 -34.52 -21.92
CA ALA A 62 14.87 -34.28 -23.20
C ALA A 62 14.41 -35.24 -24.31
N ILE A 63 13.60 -36.24 -23.97
CA ILE A 63 13.08 -37.24 -24.92
C ILE A 63 11.87 -36.67 -25.65
N ARG A 64 11.84 -36.82 -26.97
CA ARG A 64 10.73 -36.32 -27.81
C ARG A 64 9.58 -37.33 -27.79
N GLU A 65 8.34 -36.89 -27.97
CA GLU A 65 7.15 -37.76 -27.93
C GLU A 65 7.16 -38.93 -28.94
N ASP A 66 7.98 -38.82 -29.99
CA ASP A 66 8.17 -39.82 -31.04
C ASP A 66 9.36 -40.78 -30.82
N GLU A 67 10.18 -40.58 -29.77
CA GLU A 67 11.33 -41.44 -29.45
C GLU A 67 10.91 -42.65 -28.59
N MET A 68 11.05 -43.87 -29.12
CA MET A 68 10.81 -45.12 -28.38
C MET A 68 12.04 -45.53 -27.55
N ILE A 69 11.84 -45.85 -26.27
CA ILE A 69 12.87 -46.43 -25.38
C ILE A 69 12.38 -47.81 -24.91
N GLU A 70 13.22 -48.84 -25.09
CA GLU A 70 13.02 -50.21 -24.58
C GLU A 70 11.63 -50.83 -24.83
N GLY A 71 11.05 -50.60 -26.02
CA GLY A 71 9.92 -51.39 -26.52
C GLY A 71 8.57 -51.21 -25.80
N LEU A 72 8.39 -50.16 -24.99
CA LEU A 72 7.12 -49.87 -24.33
C LEU A 72 6.67 -48.41 -24.58
N PRO A 73 5.46 -48.17 -25.12
CA PRO A 73 4.91 -46.82 -25.21
C PRO A 73 4.51 -46.30 -23.81
N LEU A 74 4.99 -45.10 -23.46
CA LEU A 74 4.57 -44.34 -22.28
C LEU A 74 3.21 -43.68 -22.52
N ILE A 75 2.14 -44.49 -22.61
CA ILE A 75 0.77 -43.98 -22.51
C ILE A 75 0.06 -44.80 -21.42
N PRO A 76 -0.37 -44.19 -20.30
CA PRO A 76 -1.33 -44.83 -19.42
C PRO A 76 -2.65 -45.02 -20.19
N ALA A 77 -3.05 -46.27 -20.37
CA ALA A 77 -4.33 -46.64 -20.95
C ALA A 77 -5.47 -45.85 -20.27
N GLN A 78 -6.18 -45.08 -21.09
CA GLN A 78 -7.38 -44.33 -20.73
C GLN A 78 -8.37 -45.30 -20.06
N ARG A 79 -8.66 -45.03 -18.78
CA ARG A 79 -9.61 -45.80 -17.96
C ARG A 79 -11.01 -45.64 -18.57
N GLN A 80 -11.40 -46.56 -19.44
CA GLN A 80 -12.77 -46.68 -19.96
C GLN A 80 -13.69 -46.99 -18.77
N GLN A 81 -14.36 -45.97 -18.24
CA GLN A 81 -15.55 -46.17 -17.43
C GLN A 81 -16.76 -46.28 -18.37
N SER A 82 -17.34 -47.47 -18.35
CA SER A 82 -18.57 -47.86 -19.01
C SER A 82 -19.74 -46.99 -18.55
N ARG A 83 -20.42 -46.33 -19.50
CA ARG A 83 -21.69 -45.64 -19.30
C ARG A 83 -22.79 -46.49 -19.97
N PRO A 84 -23.87 -46.91 -19.27
CA PRO A 84 -24.97 -47.61 -19.92
C PRO A 84 -25.90 -46.64 -20.67
N LEU A 85 -26.47 -47.13 -21.77
CA LEU A 85 -27.43 -46.45 -22.66
C LEU A 85 -28.81 -46.27 -22.00
N PRO A 86 -29.60 -45.26 -22.42
CA PRO A 86 -30.92 -44.97 -21.85
C PRO A 86 -32.02 -45.88 -22.41
N SER A 87 -32.89 -46.39 -21.53
CA SER A 87 -34.09 -47.14 -21.87
C SER A 87 -35.27 -46.23 -22.27
N THR A 88 -36.02 -46.68 -23.26
CA THR A 88 -37.24 -46.08 -23.84
C THR A 88 -38.42 -45.97 -22.84
N PRO A 89 -39.39 -45.07 -23.08
CA PRO A 89 -40.47 -44.78 -22.13
C PRO A 89 -41.68 -45.73 -22.29
N ARG A 90 -42.27 -46.16 -21.15
CA ARG A 90 -43.62 -46.75 -21.09
C ARG A 90 -44.64 -45.67 -20.65
N PRO A 91 -45.87 -45.66 -21.21
CA PRO A 91 -46.92 -44.73 -20.82
C PRO A 91 -47.76 -45.28 -19.65
N GLN A 92 -48.09 -44.43 -18.68
CA GLN A 92 -49.10 -44.69 -17.65
C GLN A 92 -49.87 -43.40 -17.31
N PRO A 93 -51.09 -43.51 -16.76
CA PRO A 93 -52.27 -42.74 -17.20
C PRO A 93 -52.55 -41.47 -16.39
N GLN A 94 -53.33 -40.58 -17.00
CA GLN A 94 -53.83 -39.31 -16.44
C GLN A 94 -54.74 -39.50 -15.21
N PRO A 95 -54.68 -38.59 -14.21
CA PRO A 95 -55.74 -38.39 -13.22
C PRO A 95 -56.70 -37.22 -13.62
N PRO A 96 -57.91 -37.14 -13.01
CA PRO A 96 -59.02 -36.28 -13.44
C PRO A 96 -58.91 -34.82 -12.93
N PRO A 97 -59.79 -33.89 -13.38
CA PRO A 97 -59.50 -32.45 -13.36
C PRO A 97 -60.08 -31.67 -12.16
N ASN A 98 -59.41 -30.54 -11.91
CA ASN A 98 -59.83 -29.24 -11.36
C ASN A 98 -60.32 -29.10 -9.90
N ALA A 99 -59.54 -28.32 -9.12
CA ALA A 99 -60.03 -27.18 -8.33
C ALA A 99 -58.89 -26.17 -8.08
N MET A 100 -59.23 -24.88 -8.07
CA MET A 100 -58.38 -23.70 -8.28
C MET A 100 -57.59 -23.25 -7.04
N HIS A 101 -56.33 -22.80 -7.21
CA HIS A 101 -55.86 -21.55 -6.58
C HIS A 101 -54.55 -20.99 -7.19
N ASN A 102 -54.50 -19.65 -7.25
CA ASN A 102 -53.50 -18.77 -7.88
C ASN A 102 -52.05 -18.96 -7.39
N GLY A 103 -51.10 -18.99 -8.33
CA GLY A 103 -49.66 -18.76 -8.09
C GLY A 103 -48.92 -18.44 -9.41
N PRO A 104 -48.00 -17.46 -9.46
CA PRO A 104 -47.45 -16.91 -10.70
C PRO A 104 -46.38 -17.82 -11.35
N ALA A 105 -46.15 -17.54 -12.64
CA ALA A 105 -45.33 -18.25 -13.62
C ALA A 105 -43.87 -18.55 -13.19
N PRO A 106 -43.23 -19.61 -13.76
CA PRO A 106 -41.82 -19.90 -13.55
C PRO A 106 -40.97 -18.82 -14.25
N GLY A 107 -40.22 -18.08 -13.44
CA GLY A 107 -39.29 -17.06 -13.91
C GLY A 107 -38.10 -17.65 -14.70
N PRO A 108 -37.50 -16.86 -15.60
CA PRO A 108 -36.34 -17.28 -16.36
C PRO A 108 -35.13 -17.50 -15.45
N SER A 109 -34.31 -18.49 -15.84
CA SER A 109 -32.95 -18.76 -15.41
C SER A 109 -32.26 -17.59 -14.70
N SER A 110 -31.92 -17.78 -13.43
CA SER A 110 -31.05 -16.88 -12.68
C SER A 110 -29.74 -16.68 -13.46
N PRO A 111 -29.37 -15.43 -13.82
CA PRO A 111 -28.02 -15.17 -14.27
C PRO A 111 -27.08 -15.39 -13.08
N HIS A 112 -25.98 -16.07 -13.37
CA HIS A 112 -24.85 -16.26 -12.47
C HIS A 112 -24.51 -14.97 -11.72
N GLN A 113 -24.29 -15.09 -10.41
CA GLN A 113 -23.63 -14.04 -9.64
C GLN A 113 -22.25 -13.76 -10.27
N PRO A 114 -21.92 -12.51 -10.63
CA PRO A 114 -20.56 -12.17 -10.96
C PRO A 114 -19.78 -12.05 -9.65
N GLY A 115 -19.18 -13.16 -9.22
CA GLY A 115 -18.09 -13.11 -8.25
C GLY A 115 -16.89 -12.45 -8.93
N THR A 116 -16.56 -11.23 -8.50
CA THR A 116 -15.50 -10.37 -9.01
C THR A 116 -14.10 -10.89 -8.65
N ALA A 117 -13.74 -12.06 -9.16
CA ALA A 117 -12.36 -12.29 -9.56
C ALA A 117 -12.27 -11.78 -11.01
N HIS A 118 -11.34 -10.89 -11.32
CA HIS A 118 -10.95 -10.70 -12.72
C HIS A 118 -10.50 -12.07 -13.21
N GLU A 119 -11.38 -12.79 -13.90
CA GLU A 119 -11.00 -14.01 -14.58
C GLU A 119 -10.00 -13.56 -15.63
N LEU A 120 -8.71 -13.87 -15.43
CA LEU A 120 -7.64 -13.38 -16.29
C LEU A 120 -7.90 -13.91 -17.71
N ILE A 121 -8.32 -13.02 -18.61
CA ILE A 121 -8.69 -13.35 -19.99
C ILE A 121 -7.63 -12.84 -20.96
N GLY A 122 -7.51 -13.50 -22.12
CA GLY A 122 -6.60 -13.09 -23.18
C GLY A 122 -5.13 -13.08 -22.73
N TYR A 123 -4.45 -11.95 -22.95
CA TYR A 123 -3.02 -11.78 -22.67
C TYR A 123 -2.66 -11.71 -21.18
N GLU A 124 -3.65 -11.55 -20.29
CA GLU A 124 -3.44 -11.49 -18.85
C GLU A 124 -3.28 -12.89 -18.21
N ARG A 125 -3.62 -13.95 -18.96
CA ARG A 125 -3.64 -15.32 -18.44
C ARG A 125 -2.22 -15.87 -18.28
N PRO A 126 -1.79 -16.26 -17.06
CA PRO A 126 -0.51 -16.89 -16.85
C PRO A 126 -0.50 -18.34 -17.39
N VAL A 127 0.69 -18.97 -17.39
CA VAL A 127 0.85 -20.37 -17.83
C VAL A 127 0.03 -21.36 -17.02
N SER A 128 -0.23 -21.05 -15.74
CA SER A 128 -1.12 -21.80 -14.87
C SER A 128 -2.52 -21.19 -14.86
N ASN A 129 -3.52 -21.98 -14.45
CA ASN A 129 -4.84 -21.45 -14.08
C ASN A 129 -4.85 -20.93 -12.64
N ASP A 130 -3.71 -20.48 -12.13
CA ASP A 130 -3.68 -19.87 -10.80
C ASP A 130 -4.47 -18.57 -10.85
N ALA A 131 -5.36 -18.41 -9.88
CA ALA A 131 -6.17 -17.20 -9.76
C ALA A 131 -5.34 -16.00 -9.25
N HIS A 132 -4.13 -16.23 -8.73
CA HIS A 132 -3.28 -15.20 -8.14
C HIS A 132 -2.13 -14.82 -9.07
N VAL A 133 -2.06 -13.53 -9.41
CA VAL A 133 -0.87 -12.91 -10.00
C VAL A 133 -0.11 -12.21 -8.87
N TYR A 134 1.15 -12.60 -8.68
CA TYR A 134 1.96 -12.07 -7.59
C TYR A 134 2.53 -10.69 -7.94
N ASP A 135 2.12 -9.68 -7.19
CA ASP A 135 2.78 -8.37 -7.11
C ASP A 135 3.70 -8.40 -5.88
N GLU A 136 5.01 -8.48 -6.11
CA GLU A 136 6.02 -8.61 -5.05
C GLU A 136 5.98 -7.46 -4.03
N VAL A 137 5.70 -6.22 -4.48
CA VAL A 137 5.62 -5.07 -3.59
C VAL A 137 4.38 -5.21 -2.71
N SER A 138 3.22 -5.45 -3.31
CA SER A 138 1.96 -5.58 -2.56
C SER A 138 1.97 -6.81 -1.63
N ARG A 139 2.55 -7.92 -2.08
CA ARG A 139 2.78 -9.12 -1.25
C ARG A 139 3.66 -8.79 -0.04
N LYS A 140 4.73 -8.02 -0.24
CA LYS A 140 5.61 -7.62 0.86
C LYS A 140 4.91 -6.71 1.87
N VAL A 141 4.01 -5.84 1.41
CA VAL A 141 3.16 -5.01 2.27
C VAL A 141 2.18 -5.87 3.07
N CYS A 142 1.54 -6.85 2.42
CA CYS A 142 0.67 -7.81 3.10
C CYS A 142 1.42 -8.52 4.23
N ASP A 143 2.62 -9.06 3.94
CA ASP A 143 3.43 -9.75 4.94
C ASP A 143 3.85 -8.82 6.09
N PHE A 144 4.22 -7.58 5.76
CA PHE A 144 4.58 -6.57 6.76
C PHE A 144 3.42 -6.30 7.71
N ILE A 145 2.23 -6.00 7.21
CA ILE A 145 1.04 -5.72 8.04
C ILE A 145 0.64 -6.97 8.81
N PHE A 146 0.66 -8.14 8.17
CA PHE A 146 0.29 -9.39 8.81
C PHE A 146 1.21 -9.73 9.99
N VAL A 147 2.53 -9.61 9.82
CA VAL A 147 3.51 -9.87 10.88
C VAL A 147 3.45 -8.82 11.98
N THR A 148 3.27 -7.55 11.64
CA THR A 148 3.33 -6.44 12.61
C THR A 148 2.04 -6.22 13.38
N VAL A 149 0.89 -6.64 12.83
CA VAL A 149 -0.43 -6.45 13.42
C VAL A 149 -1.09 -7.79 13.74
N VAL A 150 -1.36 -8.62 12.73
CA VAL A 150 -2.21 -9.82 12.86
C VAL A 150 -1.52 -10.89 13.71
N ASN A 151 -0.24 -11.18 13.44
CA ASN A 151 0.57 -12.18 14.13
C ASN A 151 1.47 -11.57 15.23
N ASN A 152 1.10 -10.41 15.75
CA ASN A 152 1.86 -9.73 16.80
C ASN A 152 1.14 -9.81 18.14
N GLU A 153 1.45 -10.86 18.91
CA GLU A 153 0.74 -11.16 20.17
C GLU A 153 0.72 -10.00 21.18
N PRO A 154 1.83 -9.29 21.48
CA PRO A 154 1.79 -8.09 22.32
C PRO A 154 0.78 -7.03 21.84
N VAL A 155 0.76 -6.73 20.53
CA VAL A 155 -0.16 -5.75 19.93
C VAL A 155 -1.60 -6.25 20.04
N ARG A 156 -1.85 -7.52 19.69
CA ARG A 156 -3.19 -8.13 19.74
C ARG A 156 -3.76 -8.16 21.16
N ARG A 157 -2.93 -8.52 22.16
CA ARG A 157 -3.35 -8.51 23.57
C ARG A 157 -3.70 -7.11 24.04
N ALA A 158 -2.96 -6.07 23.64
CA ALA A 158 -3.27 -4.71 24.02
C ALA A 158 -4.59 -4.22 23.42
N ILE A 159 -4.83 -4.48 22.13
CA ILE A 159 -6.10 -4.13 21.46
C ILE A 159 -7.28 -4.88 22.12
N ALA A 160 -7.11 -6.17 22.41
CA ALA A 160 -8.17 -6.97 23.05
C ALA A 160 -8.45 -6.57 24.50
N ALA A 161 -7.50 -5.93 25.17
CA ALA A 161 -7.63 -5.55 26.58
C ALA A 161 -8.51 -4.33 26.82
N SER A 162 -8.65 -3.44 25.83
CA SER A 162 -9.51 -2.26 25.96
C SER A 162 -10.00 -1.75 24.60
N PRO A 163 -11.28 -1.36 24.46
CA PRO A 163 -11.80 -0.70 23.25
C PRO A 163 -11.15 0.66 22.98
N ASP A 164 -10.50 1.24 23.99
CA ASP A 164 -9.76 2.51 23.92
C ASP A 164 -8.42 2.40 23.20
N ILE A 165 -8.05 1.19 22.76
CA ILE A 165 -6.77 0.91 22.10
C ILE A 165 -7.06 0.38 20.71
N GLN A 166 -6.57 1.09 19.70
CA GLN A 166 -6.80 0.75 18.30
C GLN A 166 -5.48 0.75 17.54
N VAL A 167 -5.37 -0.16 16.57
CA VAL A 167 -4.28 -0.10 15.59
C VAL A 167 -4.63 0.97 14.56
N GLU A 168 -3.62 1.65 14.05
CA GLU A 168 -3.74 2.60 12.95
C GLU A 168 -2.70 2.23 11.90
N ILE A 169 -3.19 1.93 10.69
CA ILE A 169 -2.37 1.60 9.53
C ILE A 169 -2.57 2.72 8.54
N GLU A 170 -1.51 3.50 8.33
CA GLU A 170 -1.55 4.71 7.53
C GLU A 170 -0.44 4.65 6.48
N ALA A 171 -0.78 4.90 5.23
CA ALA A 171 0.16 5.10 4.14
C ALA A 171 0.27 6.59 3.84
N ARG A 172 1.51 7.10 3.85
CA ARG A 172 1.81 8.50 3.57
C ARG A 172 2.55 8.64 2.26
N TRP A 173 2.25 9.71 1.54
CA TRP A 173 3.05 10.19 0.42
C TRP A 173 4.11 11.17 0.92
N GLY A 174 5.28 11.13 0.27
CA GLY A 174 6.42 11.94 0.66
C GLY A 174 7.65 11.61 -0.15
N GLN A 175 8.83 11.83 0.41
CA GLN A 175 10.10 11.49 -0.23
C GLN A 175 11.02 10.77 0.76
N ILE A 176 11.68 9.71 0.31
CA ILE A 176 12.76 9.08 1.06
C ILE A 176 14.02 9.89 0.78
N ILE A 177 14.55 10.56 1.80
CA ILE A 177 15.72 11.44 1.73
C ILE A 177 16.94 10.69 2.26
N GLU A 178 18.04 10.69 1.52
CA GLU A 178 19.34 10.23 2.01
C GLU A 178 19.93 11.32 2.91
N ARG A 179 20.25 10.98 4.17
CA ARG A 179 20.72 11.95 5.17
C ARG A 179 22.09 12.54 4.84
N ASN A 180 22.91 11.81 4.08
CA ASN A 180 24.26 12.26 3.71
C ASN A 180 24.23 13.39 2.68
N THR A 181 23.30 13.30 1.71
CA THR A 181 23.20 14.24 0.59
C THR A 181 22.05 15.24 0.74
N GLY A 182 21.07 14.94 1.61
CA GLY A 182 19.83 15.68 1.73
C GLY A 182 18.95 15.59 0.47
N GLN A 183 19.24 14.64 -0.42
CA GLN A 183 18.53 14.45 -1.68
C GLN A 183 17.58 13.25 -1.58
N ARG A 184 16.53 13.27 -2.41
CA ARG A 184 15.65 12.11 -2.58
C ARG A 184 16.47 10.91 -3.09
N LEU A 185 16.25 9.76 -2.48
CA LEU A 185 16.88 8.49 -2.83
C LEU A 185 16.57 8.15 -4.30
N ARG A 186 17.61 8.18 -5.15
CA ARG A 186 17.54 7.89 -6.59
C ARG A 186 18.80 7.16 -7.06
N GLY A 187 18.71 6.49 -8.21
CA GLY A 187 19.85 5.91 -8.91
C GLY A 187 20.21 4.46 -8.56
N PHE A 188 19.52 3.83 -7.60
CA PHE A 188 19.74 2.43 -7.23
C PHE A 188 18.76 1.45 -7.87
N HIS A 189 17.61 1.95 -8.33
CA HIS A 189 16.51 1.18 -8.90
C HIS A 189 15.64 2.09 -9.79
N ASP A 190 15.02 1.50 -10.82
CA ASP A 190 14.24 2.22 -11.83
C ASP A 190 12.72 2.03 -11.70
N THR A 191 12.29 1.17 -10.78
CA THR A 191 10.88 0.80 -10.57
C THR A 191 10.51 0.83 -9.09
N GLU A 192 9.21 0.81 -8.79
CA GLU A 192 8.71 0.77 -7.42
C GLU A 192 9.31 -0.41 -6.64
N CYS A 193 9.90 -0.15 -5.47
CA CYS A 193 10.55 -1.18 -4.67
C CYS A 193 10.47 -0.91 -3.17
N VAL A 194 10.45 -1.98 -2.37
CA VAL A 194 10.51 -1.90 -0.91
C VAL A 194 11.94 -1.62 -0.46
N VAL A 195 12.11 -0.57 0.35
CA VAL A 195 13.42 -0.13 0.84
C VAL A 195 13.67 -0.70 2.24
N LYS A 196 14.86 -1.29 2.43
CA LYS A 196 15.32 -1.71 3.75
C LYS A 196 15.96 -0.54 4.49
N SER A 197 15.15 0.45 4.88
CA SER A 197 15.63 1.71 5.45
C SER A 197 16.43 1.56 6.74
N ALA A 198 16.28 0.46 7.48
CA ALA A 198 17.13 0.16 8.64
C ALA A 198 18.62 -0.06 8.26
N LEU A 199 18.90 -0.41 7.01
CA LEU A 199 20.25 -0.61 6.47
C LEU A 199 20.78 0.62 5.75
N LEU A 200 19.93 1.62 5.51
CA LEU A 200 20.27 2.84 4.78
C LEU A 200 20.21 4.04 5.73
N ASN A 201 21.07 5.04 5.51
CA ASN A 201 21.05 6.26 6.30
C ASN A 201 19.98 7.23 5.74
N THR A 202 18.70 6.84 5.79
CA THR A 202 17.59 7.61 5.20
C THR A 202 16.64 8.21 6.25
N SER A 203 15.85 9.17 5.81
CA SER A 203 14.66 9.69 6.48
C SER A 203 13.52 9.78 5.48
N PHE A 204 12.28 9.87 5.95
CA PHE A 204 11.13 10.13 5.08
C PHE A 204 10.52 11.45 5.47
N GLU A 205 10.26 12.27 4.48
CA GLU A 205 9.62 13.57 4.64
C GLU A 205 8.23 13.49 4.01
N SER A 206 7.20 13.52 4.85
CA SER A 206 5.81 13.58 4.39
C SER A 206 5.43 15.04 4.18
N THR A 207 5.74 15.54 3.00
CA THR A 207 5.43 16.90 2.59
C THR A 207 5.18 16.93 1.09
N MET A 208 4.33 17.84 0.65
CA MET A 208 4.11 18.16 -0.76
C MET A 208 4.06 19.67 -0.96
N THR A 209 4.24 20.12 -2.20
CA THR A 209 4.12 21.54 -2.51
C THR A 209 2.66 21.99 -2.43
N MET A 210 2.43 23.29 -2.23
CA MET A 210 1.08 23.87 -2.26
C MET A 210 0.35 23.58 -3.59
N ASP A 211 1.08 23.60 -4.71
CA ASP A 211 0.50 23.30 -6.03
C ASP A 211 0.08 21.83 -6.15
N GLN A 212 0.91 20.90 -5.66
CA GLN A 212 0.56 19.48 -5.59
C GLN A 212 -0.68 19.26 -4.72
N HIS A 213 -0.73 19.90 -3.54
CA HIS A 213 -1.87 19.84 -2.63
C HIS A 213 -3.15 20.39 -3.28
N LYS A 214 -3.08 21.56 -3.94
CA LYS A 214 -4.22 22.15 -4.64
C LYS A 214 -4.71 21.25 -5.78
N ARG A 215 -3.80 20.70 -6.58
CA ARG A 215 -4.13 19.77 -7.67
C ARG A 215 -4.80 18.50 -7.13
N MET A 216 -4.26 17.92 -6.07
CA MET A 216 -4.82 16.74 -5.43
C MET A 216 -6.23 17.01 -4.89
N ASN A 217 -6.44 18.16 -4.23
CA ASN A 217 -7.76 18.56 -3.75
C ASN A 217 -8.78 18.66 -4.90
N MET A 218 -8.41 19.27 -6.04
CA MET A 218 -9.30 19.36 -7.20
C MET A 218 -9.64 17.98 -7.75
N TYR A 219 -8.64 17.11 -7.88
CA TYR A 219 -8.81 15.74 -8.35
C TYR A 219 -9.78 14.96 -7.45
N LEU A 220 -9.52 14.91 -6.14
CA LEU A 220 -10.34 14.17 -5.19
C LEU A 220 -11.78 14.67 -5.12
N ASN A 221 -11.99 15.99 -5.12
CA ASN A 221 -13.34 16.57 -5.21
C ASN A 221 -14.06 16.17 -6.52
N GLY A 222 -13.34 16.11 -7.63
CA GLY A 222 -13.88 15.59 -8.89
C GLY A 222 -14.29 14.11 -8.79
N GLN A 223 -13.49 13.29 -8.09
CA GLN A 223 -13.82 11.88 -7.85
C GLN A 223 -15.04 11.72 -6.94
N VAL A 224 -15.24 12.58 -5.95
CA VAL A 224 -16.47 12.63 -5.13
C VAL A 224 -17.69 12.90 -6.01
N GLN A 225 -17.64 13.95 -6.84
CA GLN A 225 -18.76 14.30 -7.72
C GLN A 225 -19.12 13.15 -8.67
N ARG A 226 -18.11 12.54 -9.32
CA ARG A 226 -18.30 11.41 -10.23
C ARG A 226 -18.93 10.20 -9.52
N SER A 227 -18.55 9.93 -8.27
CA SER A 227 -19.10 8.80 -7.49
C SER A 227 -20.58 8.94 -7.12
N LYS A 228 -21.13 10.16 -7.22
CA LYS A 228 -22.52 10.48 -6.88
C LYS A 228 -23.43 10.60 -8.10
N LEU A 229 -22.89 10.42 -9.31
CA LEU A 229 -23.69 10.43 -10.54
C LEU A 229 -24.58 9.19 -10.64
N PRO A 230 -25.80 9.31 -11.21
CA PRO A 230 -26.64 8.14 -11.48
C PRO A 230 -25.92 7.15 -12.40
N GLY A 231 -25.90 5.87 -12.02
CA GLY A 231 -25.21 4.83 -12.78
C GLY A 231 -23.67 4.83 -12.64
N ALA A 232 -23.12 5.51 -11.63
CA ALA A 232 -21.70 5.43 -11.34
C ALA A 232 -21.26 3.97 -11.10
N GLU A 233 -20.22 3.55 -11.81
CA GLU A 233 -19.67 2.18 -11.69
C GLU A 233 -18.93 1.93 -10.38
N ARG A 234 -18.54 3.00 -9.68
CA ARG A 234 -17.76 2.95 -8.44
C ARG A 234 -18.61 3.26 -7.22
N ALA A 235 -18.18 2.76 -6.06
CA ALA A 235 -18.77 3.10 -4.77
C ALA A 235 -18.74 4.62 -4.50
N SER A 236 -19.75 5.09 -3.76
CA SER A 236 -19.83 6.50 -3.35
C SER A 236 -18.63 6.86 -2.46
N ILE A 237 -18.10 8.08 -2.66
CA ILE A 237 -17.13 8.68 -1.74
C ILE A 237 -17.85 9.69 -0.86
N ASP A 238 -17.66 9.56 0.44
CA ASP A 238 -18.05 10.54 1.44
C ASP A 238 -16.99 11.60 1.64
N TYR A 239 -17.43 12.80 2.02
CA TYR A 239 -16.58 13.99 2.12
C TYR A 239 -16.85 14.69 3.45
N THR A 240 -15.78 14.99 4.19
CA THR A 240 -15.84 15.80 5.42
C THR A 240 -14.70 16.81 5.46
N HIS A 241 -14.95 17.99 6.02
CA HIS A 241 -13.95 19.04 6.22
C HIS A 241 -13.90 19.45 7.68
N THR A 242 -12.78 19.16 8.36
CA THR A 242 -12.57 19.50 9.77
C THR A 242 -11.45 20.51 9.96
N ARG A 243 -11.53 21.23 11.08
CA ARG A 243 -10.53 22.20 11.52
C ARG A 243 -10.23 21.96 12.99
N GLU A 244 -9.00 21.55 13.25
CA GLU A 244 -8.58 20.99 14.53
C GLU A 244 -7.32 21.68 15.01
N ILE A 245 -7.11 21.69 16.32
CA ILE A 245 -5.88 22.16 16.95
C ILE A 245 -5.31 21.01 17.78
N ASP A 246 -4.12 20.55 17.43
CA ASP A 246 -3.38 19.60 18.26
C ASP A 246 -2.51 20.35 19.27
N VAL A 247 -2.61 19.91 20.52
CA VAL A 247 -1.81 20.36 21.66
C VAL A 247 -1.13 19.13 22.28
N PHE A 248 0.13 19.27 22.69
CA PHE A 248 0.90 18.17 23.24
C PHE A 248 1.21 18.36 24.72
N TYR A 249 1.09 17.27 25.46
CA TYR A 249 1.39 17.19 26.88
C TYR A 249 2.46 16.12 27.11
N GLU A 250 3.25 16.30 28.15
CA GLU A 250 4.24 15.33 28.56
C GLU A 250 3.55 14.14 29.23
N LEU A 251 3.99 12.93 28.88
CA LEU A 251 3.61 11.73 29.63
C LEU A 251 4.58 11.56 30.81
N ASP A 252 4.35 12.33 31.87
CA ASP A 252 5.11 12.23 33.11
C ASP A 252 4.74 10.97 33.91
N GLN A 253 5.45 10.70 35.01
CA GLN A 253 5.26 9.49 35.79
C GLN A 253 3.82 9.34 36.32
N PRO A 254 3.17 10.38 36.91
CA PRO A 254 1.78 10.30 37.31
C PRO A 254 0.81 10.07 36.13
N ALA A 255 1.03 10.70 34.97
CA ALA A 255 0.21 10.45 33.78
C ALA A 255 0.42 9.03 33.22
N PHE A 256 1.64 8.52 33.25
CA PHE A 256 1.97 7.17 32.82
C PHE A 256 1.31 6.10 33.69
N GLU A 257 1.25 6.31 35.01
CA GLU A 257 0.62 5.38 35.96
C GLU A 257 -0.90 5.26 35.78
N ARG A 258 -1.54 6.24 35.12
CA ARG A 258 -2.97 6.16 34.77
C ARG A 258 -3.26 5.23 33.61
N LEU A 259 -2.26 4.86 32.81
CA LEU A 259 -2.47 3.97 31.67
C LEU A 259 -2.75 2.53 32.14
N PRO A 260 -3.59 1.77 31.40
CA PRO A 260 -3.82 0.36 31.70
C PRO A 260 -2.50 -0.46 31.73
N PRO A 261 -2.41 -1.55 32.51
CA PRO A 261 -1.15 -2.29 32.69
C PRO A 261 -0.46 -2.72 31.40
N LEU A 262 -1.19 -3.30 30.44
CA LEU A 262 -0.63 -3.74 29.15
C LEU A 262 -0.19 -2.56 28.29
N THR A 263 -0.91 -1.44 28.37
CA THR A 263 -0.53 -0.19 27.72
C THR A 263 0.77 0.36 28.28
N ARG A 264 0.97 0.30 29.61
CA ARG A 264 2.22 0.71 30.25
C ARG A 264 3.39 -0.16 29.80
N GLU A 265 3.20 -1.47 29.63
CA GLU A 265 4.23 -2.37 29.11
C GLU A 265 4.67 -1.95 27.70
N LEU A 266 3.72 -1.73 26.79
CA LEU A 266 4.01 -1.30 25.41
C LEU A 266 4.69 0.07 25.36
N VAL A 267 4.12 1.06 26.05
CA VAL A 267 4.65 2.43 26.07
C VAL A 267 6.01 2.47 26.76
N GLY A 268 6.19 1.73 27.86
CA GLY A 268 7.43 1.67 28.65
C GLY A 268 8.57 0.93 27.95
N ALA A 269 8.28 0.01 27.03
CA ALA A 269 9.28 -0.63 26.19
C ALA A 269 9.87 0.33 25.12
N SER A 270 9.22 1.48 24.87
CA SER A 270 9.70 2.48 23.92
C SER A 270 10.98 3.15 24.40
N LYS A 271 11.98 3.24 23.50
CA LYS A 271 13.19 4.04 23.73
C LYS A 271 12.93 5.54 23.60
N THR A 272 11.77 5.94 23.09
CA THR A 272 11.43 7.33 22.81
C THR A 272 10.37 7.82 23.78
N ARG A 273 10.56 9.05 24.28
CA ARG A 273 9.60 9.70 25.17
C ARG A 273 8.29 9.92 24.41
N GLN A 274 7.21 9.35 24.95
CA GLN A 274 5.86 9.51 24.38
C GLN A 274 5.23 10.81 24.90
N ARG A 275 4.32 11.38 24.10
CA ARG A 275 3.53 12.56 24.45
C ARG A 275 2.05 12.25 24.32
N ILE A 276 1.23 12.93 25.11
CA ILE A 276 -0.23 12.87 24.97
C ILE A 276 -0.63 13.98 23.99
N ARG A 277 -1.31 13.62 22.91
CA ARG A 277 -1.89 14.54 21.94
C ARG A 277 -3.34 14.80 22.34
N VAL A 278 -3.68 16.06 22.59
CA VAL A 278 -5.05 16.53 22.78
C VAL A 278 -5.46 17.30 21.54
N THR A 279 -6.52 16.84 20.88
CA THR A 279 -7.08 17.46 19.68
C THR A 279 -8.34 18.24 20.06
N LEU A 280 -8.38 19.51 19.70
CA LEU A 280 -9.47 20.45 19.99
C LEU A 280 -10.19 20.84 18.70
N ASP A 281 -11.51 21.01 18.75
CA ASP A 281 -12.27 21.65 17.67
C ASP A 281 -11.89 23.13 17.59
N GLN A 282 -11.50 23.61 16.41
CA GLN A 282 -11.04 25.00 16.27
C GLN A 282 -12.16 26.02 16.49
N LYS A 283 -13.43 25.68 16.21
CA LYS A 283 -14.55 26.62 16.28
C LYS A 283 -15.00 26.85 17.72
N ASN A 284 -15.08 25.79 18.53
CA ASN A 284 -15.66 25.85 19.87
C ASN A 284 -14.69 25.49 21.00
N GLY A 285 -13.46 25.07 20.68
CA GLY A 285 -12.41 24.75 21.65
C GLY A 285 -12.66 23.47 22.46
N ARG A 286 -13.68 22.68 22.13
CA ARG A 286 -13.99 21.42 22.83
C ARG A 286 -12.93 20.38 22.50
N VAL A 287 -12.59 19.56 23.50
CA VAL A 287 -11.72 18.39 23.32
C VAL A 287 -12.47 17.36 22.46
N ILE A 288 -11.91 17.04 21.30
CA ILE A 288 -12.40 15.99 20.40
C ILE A 288 -11.82 14.65 20.84
N ARG A 289 -10.50 14.59 21.05
CA ARG A 289 -9.78 13.36 21.37
C ARG A 289 -8.54 13.64 22.19
N GLN A 290 -8.13 12.68 23.01
CA GLN A 290 -6.88 12.73 23.76
C GLN A 290 -6.23 11.36 23.69
N LEU A 291 -5.05 11.25 23.09
CA LEU A 291 -4.44 9.96 22.81
C LEU A 291 -2.92 9.97 22.88
N ILE A 292 -2.35 8.78 23.03
CA ILE A 292 -0.93 8.50 22.86
C ILE A 292 -0.79 7.67 21.60
N LYS A 293 -0.01 8.15 20.63
CA LYS A 293 0.29 7.42 19.40
C LYS A 293 1.64 6.73 19.56
N HIS A 294 1.63 5.41 19.67
CA HIS A 294 2.81 4.57 19.85
C HIS A 294 3.16 3.86 18.54
N ARG A 295 4.33 4.15 17.98
CA ARG A 295 4.78 3.56 16.71
C ARG A 295 5.26 2.12 16.91
N ILE A 296 4.74 1.20 16.10
CA ILE A 296 5.15 -0.21 16.07
C ILE A 296 6.22 -0.42 14.99
N ALA A 297 5.91 -0.06 13.74
CA ALA A 297 6.81 -0.32 12.62
C ALA A 297 6.53 0.61 11.44
N ASN A 298 7.50 0.74 10.55
CA ASN A 298 7.36 1.42 9.27
C ASN A 298 7.91 0.53 8.14
N LEU A 299 7.27 0.61 6.99
CA LEU A 299 7.75 0.09 5.72
C LEU A 299 7.87 1.25 4.74
N GLU A 300 9.01 1.38 4.08
CA GLU A 300 9.24 2.43 3.08
C GLU A 300 9.30 1.80 1.68
N ILE A 301 8.69 2.47 0.71
CA ILE A 301 8.61 2.02 -0.68
C ILE A 301 9.06 3.19 -1.53
N SER A 302 10.13 3.02 -2.28
CA SER A 302 10.58 4.04 -3.23
C SER A 302 9.89 3.86 -4.57
N SER A 303 9.47 4.95 -5.19
CA SER A 303 8.83 4.98 -6.50
C SER A 303 9.50 6.02 -7.41
N PRO A 304 10.63 5.67 -8.05
CA PRO A 304 11.47 6.63 -8.77
C PRO A 304 10.81 7.22 -10.02
N GLN A 305 9.77 6.56 -10.56
CA GLN A 305 9.01 7.03 -11.72
C GLN A 305 7.88 7.99 -11.38
N THR A 306 7.72 8.34 -10.11
CA THR A 306 6.72 9.30 -9.63
C THR A 306 7.36 10.35 -8.73
N GLU A 307 6.64 11.43 -8.45
CA GLU A 307 7.14 12.50 -7.56
C GLU A 307 7.25 12.07 -6.10
N TRP A 308 6.55 11.02 -5.70
CA TRP A 308 6.41 10.58 -4.32
C TRP A 308 6.90 9.15 -4.09
N ASP A 309 7.53 8.96 -2.94
CA ASP A 309 7.74 7.67 -2.31
C ASP A 309 6.65 7.45 -1.25
N TYR A 310 6.55 6.24 -0.72
CA TYR A 310 5.55 5.88 0.28
C TYR A 310 6.19 5.46 1.59
N ARG A 311 5.49 5.75 2.69
CA ARG A 311 5.72 5.10 3.99
C ARG A 311 4.41 4.55 4.52
N ILE A 312 4.39 3.25 4.77
CA ILE A 312 3.31 2.57 5.46
C ILE A 312 3.71 2.46 6.93
N GLY A 313 3.03 3.21 7.79
CA GLY A 313 3.21 3.21 9.23
C GLY A 313 2.17 2.33 9.91
N VAL A 314 2.62 1.60 10.93
CA VAL A 314 1.76 0.88 11.86
C VAL A 314 1.96 1.49 13.24
N ASN A 315 0.90 2.05 13.80
CA ASN A 315 0.89 2.60 15.14
C ASN A 315 -0.23 1.95 15.97
N ILE A 316 -0.15 2.11 17.28
CA ILE A 316 -1.27 1.93 18.19
C ILE A 316 -1.66 3.32 18.69
N GLU A 317 -2.93 3.68 18.55
CA GLU A 317 -3.52 4.81 19.21
C GLU A 317 -4.19 4.37 20.51
N ILE A 318 -3.75 4.94 21.62
CA ILE A 318 -4.24 4.65 22.96
C ILE A 318 -4.98 5.89 23.44
N GLN A 319 -6.29 5.81 23.65
CA GLN A 319 -7.03 6.90 24.29
C GLN A 319 -6.47 7.13 25.71
N PHE A 320 -6.10 8.36 26.01
CA PHE A 320 -5.58 8.72 27.31
C PHE A 320 -6.73 8.76 28.35
N PRO A 321 -6.60 8.09 29.51
CA PRO A 321 -7.67 8.04 30.50
C PRO A 321 -7.67 9.26 31.45
N GLY A 322 -8.87 9.74 31.77
CA GLY A 322 -9.10 10.79 32.76
C GLY A 322 -8.79 12.21 32.27
N PRO A 323 -8.95 13.23 33.13
CA PRO A 323 -8.74 14.62 32.74
C PRO A 323 -7.26 14.96 32.56
N MET A 324 -6.99 16.03 31.82
CA MET A 324 -5.63 16.57 31.60
C MET A 324 -5.13 17.47 32.75
N ASP A 325 -5.91 17.58 33.83
CA ASP A 325 -5.56 18.37 35.01
C ASP A 325 -4.24 17.87 35.63
N GLY A 326 -3.33 18.80 35.89
CA GLY A 326 -2.01 18.50 36.47
C GLY A 326 -1.00 17.87 35.50
N VAL A 327 -1.37 17.59 34.24
CA VAL A 327 -0.41 17.11 33.23
C VAL A 327 0.36 18.30 32.65
N PRO A 328 1.70 18.30 32.71
CA PRO A 328 2.47 19.40 32.16
C PRO A 328 2.39 19.42 30.64
N LEU A 329 2.24 20.62 30.08
CA LEU A 329 2.32 20.81 28.64
C LEU A 329 3.72 20.47 28.14
N ALA A 330 3.82 19.84 26.98
CA ALA A 330 5.10 19.63 26.32
C ALA A 330 5.68 20.99 25.94
N GLN A 331 6.82 21.34 26.53
CA GLN A 331 7.53 22.59 26.24
C GLN A 331 8.83 22.29 25.50
N GLU A 332 9.03 22.99 24.39
CA GLU A 332 10.31 23.03 23.69
C GLU A 332 11.04 24.31 24.06
N PRO A 333 12.32 24.24 24.49
CA PRO A 333 13.08 25.42 24.87
C PRO A 333 13.07 26.48 23.77
N GLY A 334 12.71 27.71 24.13
CA GLY A 334 12.69 28.86 23.21
C GLY A 334 11.45 28.99 22.32
N LYS A 335 10.44 28.11 22.45
CA LYS A 335 9.17 28.23 21.72
C LYS A 335 8.03 28.70 22.62
N SER A 336 7.17 29.57 22.10
CA SER A 336 5.94 29.97 22.79
C SER A 336 4.90 28.84 22.76
N LEU A 337 3.93 28.90 23.67
CA LEU A 337 2.80 27.96 23.69
C LEU A 337 2.06 27.91 22.36
N GLU A 338 1.87 29.07 21.73
CA GLU A 338 1.20 29.17 20.44
C GLU A 338 2.02 28.56 19.30
N ALA A 339 3.35 28.75 19.31
CA ALA A 339 4.25 28.13 18.33
C ALA A 339 4.27 26.59 18.42
N MET A 340 3.87 26.02 19.56
CA MET A 340 3.79 24.57 19.76
C MET A 340 2.45 23.95 19.33
N LYS A 341 1.40 24.75 19.19
CA LYS A 341 0.11 24.27 18.67
C LYS A 341 0.24 23.96 17.19
N ARG A 342 -0.41 22.88 16.75
CA ARG A 342 -0.54 22.57 15.32
C ARG A 342 -1.97 22.79 14.88
N HIS A 343 -2.17 23.72 13.97
CA HIS A 343 -3.47 24.00 13.36
C HIS A 343 -3.64 23.11 12.14
N LYS A 344 -4.65 22.26 12.13
CA LYS A 344 -4.91 21.29 11.07
C LYS A 344 -6.18 21.67 10.33
N ASP A 345 -6.06 21.88 9.02
CA ASP A 345 -7.18 22.07 8.10
C ASP A 345 -7.23 20.82 7.21
N ARG A 346 -8.21 19.94 7.47
CA ARG A 346 -8.24 18.58 6.92
C ARG A 346 -9.47 18.37 6.06
N VAL A 347 -9.24 17.89 4.85
CA VAL A 347 -10.29 17.40 3.96
C VAL A 347 -10.18 15.87 3.88
N SER A 348 -11.20 15.19 4.36
CA SER A 348 -11.26 13.74 4.48
C SER A 348 -12.22 13.15 3.46
N TYR A 349 -11.82 12.03 2.87
CA TYR A 349 -12.57 11.26 1.91
C TYR A 349 -12.66 9.80 2.36
N SER A 350 -13.83 9.20 2.40
CA SER A 350 -13.98 7.78 2.79
C SER A 350 -14.85 7.00 1.83
N TRP A 351 -14.55 5.72 1.64
CA TRP A 351 -15.35 4.82 0.81
C TRP A 351 -15.18 3.35 1.23
N LEU A 352 -16.21 2.55 0.92
CA LEU A 352 -16.27 1.11 1.19
C LEU A 352 -16.08 0.72 2.66
N ASP A 353 -16.25 1.67 3.59
CA ASP A 353 -15.99 1.50 5.03
C ASP A 353 -14.60 0.92 5.35
N ALA A 354 -13.65 1.08 4.43
CA ALA A 354 -12.35 0.41 4.49
C ALA A 354 -11.18 1.38 4.26
N PHE A 355 -11.42 2.47 3.52
CA PHE A 355 -10.40 3.44 3.16
C PHE A 355 -10.79 4.84 3.63
N HIS A 356 -9.84 5.53 4.26
CA HIS A 356 -9.96 6.93 4.65
C HIS A 356 -8.75 7.71 4.13
N LEU A 357 -8.99 8.70 3.28
CA LEU A 357 -7.94 9.52 2.68
C LEU A 357 -8.03 10.94 3.21
N ASP A 358 -6.95 11.41 3.82
CA ASP A 358 -6.83 12.72 4.44
C ASP A 358 -5.88 13.61 3.66
N LEU A 359 -6.39 14.73 3.17
CA LEU A 359 -5.58 15.82 2.64
C LEU A 359 -5.52 16.93 3.68
N THR A 360 -4.36 17.11 4.31
CA THR A 360 -4.21 17.97 5.49
C THR A 360 -3.20 19.08 5.26
N GLN A 361 -3.58 20.32 5.57
CA GLN A 361 -2.66 21.42 5.75
C GLN A 361 -2.39 21.61 7.25
N VAL A 362 -1.14 21.47 7.67
CA VAL A 362 -0.70 21.64 9.06
C VAL A 362 0.06 22.96 9.19
N GLY A 363 -0.49 23.89 9.96
CA GLY A 363 0.16 25.15 10.33
C GLY A 363 0.82 25.04 11.71
N GLN A 364 2.11 25.34 11.79
CA GLN A 364 2.86 25.41 13.05
C GLN A 364 4.00 26.41 12.93
N ASP A 365 4.17 27.28 13.94
CA ASP A 365 5.28 28.25 14.02
C ASP A 365 5.46 29.08 12.73
N GLY A 366 4.34 29.57 12.17
CA GLY A 366 4.32 30.34 10.92
C GLY A 366 4.62 29.55 9.64
N ARG A 367 4.96 28.25 9.75
CA ARG A 367 5.19 27.34 8.62
C ARG A 367 3.93 26.55 8.32
N LYS A 368 3.76 26.20 7.04
CA LYS A 368 2.70 25.30 6.58
C LYS A 368 3.34 24.06 5.97
N ASN A 369 2.87 22.90 6.41
CA ASN A 369 3.14 21.62 5.78
C ASN A 369 1.87 21.11 5.09
N HIS A 370 2.03 20.42 3.97
CA HIS A 370 0.92 19.80 3.24
C HIS A 370 1.15 18.30 3.20
N GLU A 371 0.19 17.54 3.69
CA GLU A 371 0.28 16.10 3.92
C GLU A 371 -0.89 15.40 3.22
N LEU A 372 -0.64 14.18 2.75
CA LEU A 372 -1.65 13.26 2.24
C LEU A 372 -1.43 11.91 2.91
N GLU A 373 -2.49 11.36 3.48
CA GLU A 373 -2.48 10.14 4.28
C GLU A 373 -3.64 9.25 3.83
N LEU A 374 -3.42 7.95 3.68
CA LEU A 374 -4.44 6.94 3.39
C LEU A 374 -4.44 5.92 4.52
N GLU A 375 -5.53 5.85 5.26
CA GLU A 375 -5.71 4.96 6.39
C GLU A 375 -6.64 3.81 6.02
N LEU A 376 -6.39 2.64 6.63
CA LEU A 376 -7.28 1.49 6.57
C LEU A 376 -8.16 1.44 7.81
N ASP A 377 -9.41 1.02 7.62
CA ASP A 377 -10.28 0.74 8.77
C ASP A 377 -9.69 -0.41 9.62
N PRO A 378 -9.45 -0.20 10.92
CA PRO A 378 -8.79 -1.19 11.76
C PRO A 378 -9.66 -2.43 11.99
N GLN A 379 -10.99 -2.29 12.05
CA GLN A 379 -11.86 -3.42 12.29
C GLN A 379 -11.90 -4.33 11.05
N VAL A 380 -12.10 -3.76 9.87
CA VAL A 380 -12.07 -4.49 8.59
C VAL A 380 -10.74 -5.21 8.41
N LEU A 381 -9.62 -4.55 8.72
CA LEU A 381 -8.29 -5.16 8.64
C LEU A 381 -8.14 -6.36 9.58
N LEU A 382 -8.48 -6.18 10.86
CA LEU A 382 -8.32 -7.21 11.90
C LEU A 382 -9.23 -8.41 11.63
N GLU A 383 -10.49 -8.19 11.24
CA GLU A 383 -11.43 -9.26 10.90
C GLU A 383 -10.92 -10.10 9.73
N ASN A 384 -10.48 -9.46 8.65
CA ASN A 384 -9.94 -10.16 7.49
C ASN A 384 -8.63 -10.88 7.81
N GLY A 385 -7.74 -10.27 8.59
CA GLY A 385 -6.50 -10.90 9.06
C GLY A 385 -6.75 -12.13 9.93
N ASP A 386 -7.72 -12.06 10.86
CA ASP A 386 -8.11 -13.19 11.70
C ASP A 386 -8.71 -14.33 10.89
N ASN A 387 -9.47 -14.01 9.85
CA ASN A 387 -10.01 -15.01 8.93
C ASN A 387 -8.92 -15.72 8.15
N VAL A 388 -7.80 -15.06 7.80
CA VAL A 388 -6.62 -15.74 7.23
C VAL A 388 -6.12 -16.84 8.18
N ASN A 389 -5.91 -16.50 9.46
CA ASN A 389 -5.42 -17.45 10.48
C ASN A 389 -6.41 -18.61 10.71
N LYS A 390 -7.72 -18.33 10.67
CA LYS A 390 -8.78 -19.32 10.81
C LYS A 390 -9.05 -20.12 9.53
N LYS A 391 -8.35 -19.82 8.43
CA LYS A 391 -8.59 -20.39 7.08
C LYS A 391 -10.04 -20.20 6.61
N LEU A 392 -10.63 -19.07 6.99
CA LEU A 392 -11.95 -18.64 6.55
C LEU A 392 -11.84 -17.73 5.31
N PRO A 393 -12.92 -17.61 4.51
CA PRO A 393 -13.00 -16.61 3.46
C PRO A 393 -12.65 -15.22 3.98
N ASN A 394 -11.82 -14.49 3.25
CA ASN A 394 -11.34 -13.18 3.62
C ASN A 394 -10.96 -12.36 2.37
N CYS A 395 -10.82 -11.06 2.57
CA CYS A 395 -10.40 -10.08 1.57
C CYS A 395 -9.11 -9.36 2.01
N PHE A 396 -8.26 -9.97 2.85
CA PHE A 396 -7.09 -9.30 3.43
C PHE A 396 -6.14 -8.79 2.33
N GLU A 397 -5.74 -9.67 1.42
CA GLU A 397 -4.86 -9.31 0.32
C GLU A 397 -5.52 -8.33 -0.66
N SER A 398 -6.81 -8.48 -0.93
CA SER A 398 -7.57 -7.54 -1.76
C SER A 398 -7.62 -6.14 -1.15
N LEU A 399 -7.77 -6.03 0.19
CA LEU A 399 -7.76 -4.76 0.92
C LEU A 399 -6.40 -4.07 0.77
N ILE A 400 -5.31 -4.80 0.97
CA ILE A 400 -3.94 -4.26 0.84
C ILE A 400 -3.63 -3.88 -0.61
N ASN A 401 -4.04 -4.70 -1.58
CA ASN A 401 -3.91 -4.35 -3.01
C ASN A 401 -4.71 -3.09 -3.35
N GLY A 402 -5.91 -2.93 -2.78
CA GLY A 402 -6.70 -1.71 -2.88
C GLY A 402 -5.95 -0.49 -2.35
N MET A 403 -5.32 -0.59 -1.17
CA MET A 403 -4.46 0.47 -0.64
C MET A 403 -3.33 0.82 -1.61
N MET A 404 -2.57 -0.17 -2.07
CA MET A 404 -1.44 0.03 -2.98
C MET A 404 -1.86 0.64 -4.32
N ASN A 405 -3.00 0.23 -4.87
CA ASN A 405 -3.53 0.79 -6.09
C ASN A 405 -3.92 2.27 -5.92
N ASN A 406 -4.52 2.64 -4.78
CA ASN A 406 -4.80 4.04 -4.48
C ASN A 406 -3.49 4.86 -4.34
N LEU A 407 -2.45 4.32 -3.69
CA LEU A 407 -1.13 4.96 -3.64
C LEU A 407 -0.59 5.28 -5.03
N ARG A 408 -0.59 4.28 -5.91
CA ARG A 408 -0.06 4.37 -7.28
C ARG A 408 -0.87 5.34 -8.15
N VAL A 409 -2.20 5.27 -8.10
CA VAL A 409 -3.09 6.15 -8.88
C VAL A 409 -2.88 7.61 -8.49
N LEU A 410 -2.87 7.92 -7.19
CA LEU A 410 -2.73 9.29 -6.70
C LEU A 410 -1.32 9.84 -6.97
N SER A 411 -0.27 9.02 -6.89
CA SER A 411 1.08 9.44 -7.30
C SER A 411 1.18 9.74 -8.79
N ARG A 412 0.56 8.92 -9.63
CA ARG A 412 0.56 9.13 -11.09
C ARG A 412 -0.24 10.36 -11.49
N GLU A 413 -1.34 10.67 -10.79
CA GLU A 413 -2.09 11.90 -11.02
C GLU A 413 -1.20 13.13 -10.82
N ILE A 414 -0.36 13.16 -9.78
CA ILE A 414 0.48 14.34 -9.51
C ILE A 414 1.75 14.39 -10.34
N THR A 415 2.26 13.23 -10.77
CA THR A 415 3.46 13.15 -11.60
C THR A 415 3.18 13.76 -12.97
N PRO A 416 3.96 14.76 -13.42
CA PRO A 416 3.84 15.28 -14.77
C PRO A 416 4.01 14.16 -15.79
N ALA A 417 3.27 14.20 -16.91
CA ALA A 417 3.53 13.28 -18.00
C ALA A 417 5.01 13.44 -18.42
N ALA A 418 5.74 12.33 -18.48
CA ALA A 418 7.08 12.35 -19.07
C ALA A 418 6.92 12.85 -20.50
N ASN A 419 7.62 13.94 -20.86
CA ASN A 419 7.74 14.31 -22.27
C ASN A 419 8.43 13.12 -22.96
N PRO A 420 7.76 12.48 -23.95
CA PRO A 420 8.29 11.29 -24.61
C PRO A 420 9.59 11.56 -25.37
#